data_AF-A0A6L8MFW3-F1
#
_entry.id   AF-A0A6L8MFW3-F1
#
_cell.length_a   1.000
_cell.length_b   1.000
_cell.length_c   1.000
_cell.angle_alpha   90.00
_cell.angle_beta   90.00
_cell.angle_gamma   90.00
#
_symmetry.space_group_name_H-M   'P 1'
#
loop_
_entity.id
_entity.type
_entity.pdbx_description
1 polymer ?
#
loop_
_entity_poly.entity_id
_entity_poly.type
_entity_poly.pdbx_seq_one_letter_code
_entity_poly.pdbx_strand_id
1 'polypeptide(L)'
;MGFADRYLHAVNSSDLRDDEHHHATDALCAAALADVAGAGLGALLSRVKYADGTQHRLFESGTANLASLLRIWTERVIQKGRERKWVKEGSAWDAQAAQALYRRVAERSLAYWLDGKCPGCSGSGNTLDRRICVPCKGTGRGEVGGGGFERERVLDMVSELEGLLQSHNSRAAASLR
;
A
#
# COMPACT_ATOMS: atom_id res chain seq x y z
N MET A 1 6.05 14.52 -14.80
CA MET A 1 5.78 14.09 -13.41
C MET A 1 4.54 13.23 -13.39
N GLY A 2 4.64 12.03 -12.83
CA GLY A 2 3.49 11.14 -12.63
C GLY A 2 2.58 11.63 -11.51
N PHE A 3 1.42 10.99 -11.33
CA PHE A 3 0.49 11.36 -10.26
C PHE A 3 1.14 11.26 -8.87
N ALA A 4 1.93 10.21 -8.59
CA ALA A 4 2.61 10.05 -7.31
C ALA A 4 3.55 11.21 -6.99
N ASP A 5 4.31 11.71 -7.97
CA ASP A 5 5.19 12.87 -7.80
C ASP A 5 4.40 14.15 -7.52
N ARG A 6 3.32 14.37 -8.28
CA ARG A 6 2.42 15.52 -8.10
C ARG A 6 1.71 15.47 -6.74
N TYR A 7 1.28 14.29 -6.30
CA TYR A 7 0.64 14.08 -5.01
C TYR A 7 1.62 14.35 -3.86
N LEU A 8 2.86 13.84 -3.95
CA LEU A 8 3.89 14.10 -2.94
C LEU A 8 4.29 15.58 -2.87
N HIS A 9 4.36 16.26 -4.02
CA HIS A 9 4.54 17.70 -4.06
C HIS A 9 3.38 18.44 -3.39
N ALA A 10 2.14 18.06 -3.71
CA ALA A 10 0.93 18.64 -3.14
C ALA A 10 0.84 18.49 -1.62
N VAL A 11 1.18 17.30 -1.09
CA VAL A 11 1.21 17.01 0.35
C VAL A 11 2.23 17.88 1.10
N ASN A 12 3.36 18.19 0.46
CA ASN A 12 4.40 19.02 1.07
C ASN A 12 4.23 20.52 0.74
N SER A 13 3.16 20.91 0.03
CA SER A 13 2.87 22.32 -0.22
C SER A 13 2.43 22.99 1.09
N SER A 14 3.12 24.05 1.47
CA SER A 14 2.74 24.93 2.59
C SER A 14 1.98 26.17 2.11
N ASP A 15 1.81 26.33 0.80
CA ASP A 15 1.12 27.46 0.21
C ASP A 15 -0.30 27.08 -0.24
N LEU A 16 -1.28 27.80 0.30
CA LEU A 16 -2.70 27.69 -0.03
C LEU A 16 -3.23 28.99 -0.64
N ARG A 17 -2.34 29.92 -1.01
CA ARG A 17 -2.72 31.17 -1.65
C ARG A 17 -3.26 30.90 -3.05
N ASP A 18 -4.25 31.69 -3.42
CA ASP A 18 -4.81 31.73 -4.77
C ASP A 18 -3.87 32.55 -5.67
N ASP A 19 -2.72 31.96 -6.00
CA ASP A 19 -1.71 32.54 -6.89
C ASP A 19 -1.39 31.58 -8.06
N GLU A 20 -0.37 31.87 -8.87
CA GLU A 20 0.01 31.03 -10.01
C GLU A 20 0.34 29.57 -9.64
N HIS A 21 0.54 29.26 -8.36
CA HIS A 21 0.78 27.93 -7.81
C HIS A 21 -0.45 27.28 -7.16
N HIS A 22 -1.67 27.85 -7.29
CA HIS A 22 -2.89 27.27 -6.71
C HIS A 22 -3.15 25.81 -7.14
N HIS A 23 -2.72 25.44 -8.36
CA HIS A 23 -2.75 24.07 -8.89
C HIS A 23 -1.88 23.06 -8.13
N ALA A 24 -1.02 23.51 -7.21
CA ALA A 24 -0.15 22.64 -6.42
C ALA A 24 -0.95 21.63 -5.59
N THR A 25 -2.21 21.92 -5.24
CA THR A 25 -3.07 21.04 -4.44
C THR A 25 -4.09 20.22 -5.25
N ASP A 26 -4.19 20.45 -6.56
CA ASP A 26 -5.16 19.75 -7.44
C ASP A 26 -5.02 18.23 -7.37
N ALA A 27 -3.79 17.73 -7.16
CA ALA A 27 -3.53 16.30 -7.01
C ALA A 27 -4.19 15.68 -5.76
N LEU A 28 -4.36 16.46 -4.68
CA LEU A 28 -5.08 16.02 -3.47
C LEU A 28 -6.58 15.90 -3.75
N CYS A 29 -7.15 16.90 -4.44
CA CYS A 29 -8.55 16.88 -4.87
C CYS A 29 -8.82 15.74 -5.84
N ALA A 30 -7.96 15.54 -6.84
CA ALA A 30 -8.07 14.43 -7.79
C ALA A 30 -7.98 13.06 -7.10
N ALA A 31 -7.13 12.91 -6.08
CA ALA A 31 -7.05 11.68 -5.29
C ALA A 31 -8.36 11.38 -4.55
N ALA A 32 -8.96 12.39 -3.92
CA ALA A 32 -10.22 12.27 -3.20
C ALA A 32 -11.38 11.97 -4.16
N LEU A 33 -11.44 12.65 -5.30
CA LEU A 33 -12.47 12.45 -6.32
C LEU A 33 -12.33 11.12 -7.05
N ALA A 34 -11.13 10.56 -7.22
CA ALA A 34 -10.92 9.27 -7.87
C ALA A 34 -11.44 8.06 -7.07
N ASP A 35 -11.91 8.29 -5.85
CA ASP A 35 -12.37 7.27 -4.90
C ASP A 35 -13.90 7.05 -4.92
N VAL A 36 -14.53 7.27 -6.08
CA VAL A 36 -15.99 7.25 -6.33
C VAL A 36 -16.70 5.94 -5.93
N ALA A 37 -15.99 4.83 -5.75
CA ALA A 37 -16.61 3.52 -5.50
C ALA A 37 -15.93 2.67 -4.38
N GLY A 38 -14.89 3.19 -3.73
CA GLY A 38 -13.94 2.37 -2.96
C GLY A 38 -14.00 2.48 -1.44
N ALA A 39 -15.04 3.10 -0.86
CA ALA A 39 -15.11 3.44 0.56
C ALA A 39 -13.87 4.21 1.07
N GLY A 40 -13.23 5.00 0.20
CA GLY A 40 -12.01 5.75 0.55
C GLY A 40 -10.70 4.95 0.50
N LEU A 41 -10.71 3.69 0.05
CA LEU A 41 -9.54 2.82 0.11
C LEU A 41 -8.39 3.32 -0.77
N GLY A 42 -8.65 3.84 -1.98
CA GLY A 42 -7.59 4.28 -2.90
C GLY A 42 -6.89 5.55 -2.42
N ALA A 43 -7.65 6.51 -1.89
CA ALA A 43 -7.13 7.73 -1.30
C ALA A 43 -6.38 7.42 0.01
N LEU A 44 -6.89 6.51 0.84
CA LEU A 44 -6.17 6.02 2.03
C LEU A 44 -4.85 5.34 1.65
N LEU A 45 -4.83 4.50 0.61
CA LEU A 45 -3.60 3.86 0.11
C LEU A 45 -2.57 4.91 -0.34
N SER A 46 -2.99 5.90 -1.14
CA SER A 46 -2.12 6.98 -1.61
C SER A 46 -1.58 7.82 -0.44
N ARG A 47 -2.43 8.16 0.53
CA ARG A 47 -2.06 8.92 1.71
C ARG A 47 -1.07 8.16 2.59
N VAL A 48 -1.36 6.91 2.94
CA VAL A 48 -0.46 6.10 3.78
C VAL A 48 0.86 5.81 3.05
N LYS A 49 0.83 5.61 1.72
CA LYS A 49 2.03 5.29 0.94
C LYS A 49 2.95 6.49 0.73
N TYR A 50 2.39 7.67 0.47
CA TYR A 50 3.15 8.84 0.02
C TYR A 50 3.22 9.97 1.05
N ALA A 51 2.20 10.15 1.90
CA ALA A 51 2.15 11.23 2.88
C ALA A 51 2.67 10.79 4.26
N ASP A 52 2.28 9.61 4.73
CA ASP A 52 2.64 9.10 6.06
C ASP A 52 4.02 8.40 6.09
N GLY A 53 4.92 8.79 5.16
CA GLY A 53 6.15 8.09 4.79
C GLY A 53 6.88 7.37 5.93
N THR A 54 7.11 6.06 5.71
CA THR A 54 8.03 5.14 6.41
C THR A 54 8.70 5.71 7.67
N GLN A 55 8.19 5.31 8.84
CA GLN A 55 8.78 5.39 10.20
C GLN A 55 9.27 6.75 10.73
N HIS A 56 9.54 7.76 9.92
CA HIS A 56 10.25 8.98 10.34
C HIS A 56 9.37 10.21 10.59
N ARG A 57 8.07 10.17 10.27
CA ARG A 57 7.10 11.23 10.66
C ARG A 57 5.98 10.66 11.53
N LEU A 58 6.33 10.29 12.76
CA LEU A 58 5.43 9.83 13.83
C LEU A 58 4.63 10.98 14.48
N PHE A 59 4.04 11.89 13.70
CA PHE A 59 3.16 12.93 14.27
C PHE A 59 1.69 12.64 13.96
N GLU A 60 1.02 12.07 14.98
CA GLU A 60 -0.40 12.16 15.38
C GLU A 60 -1.52 11.76 14.39
N SER A 61 -1.38 11.94 13.07
CA SER A 61 -2.40 11.61 12.06
C SER A 61 -2.16 10.27 11.35
N GLY A 62 -0.90 9.85 11.18
CA GLY A 62 -0.55 8.67 10.36
C GLY A 62 -0.99 7.33 10.96
N THR A 63 -1.06 7.24 12.29
CA THR A 63 -1.47 6.02 13.00
C THR A 63 -2.96 5.71 12.79
N ALA A 64 -3.82 6.74 12.76
CA ALA A 64 -5.25 6.59 12.53
C ALA A 64 -5.56 6.17 11.08
N ASN A 65 -4.85 6.74 10.10
CA ASN A 65 -4.99 6.36 8.70
C ASN A 65 -4.52 4.93 8.46
N LEU A 66 -3.37 4.55 9.02
CA LEU A 66 -2.83 3.20 8.92
C LEU A 66 -3.75 2.18 9.60
N ALA A 67 -4.30 2.48 10.78
CA ALA A 67 -5.24 1.62 11.47
C ALA A 67 -6.55 1.44 10.67
N SER A 68 -7.07 2.51 10.09
CA SER A 68 -8.25 2.47 9.22
C SER A 68 -7.99 1.64 7.96
N LEU A 69 -6.82 1.83 7.33
CA LEU A 69 -6.38 1.05 6.17
C LEU A 69 -6.24 -0.43 6.53
N LEU A 70 -5.60 -0.75 7.66
CA LEU A 70 -5.44 -2.13 8.11
C LEU A 70 -6.79 -2.79 8.37
N ARG A 71 -7.77 -2.08 8.95
CA ARG A 71 -9.12 -2.60 9.17
C ARG A 71 -9.81 -2.95 7.85
N ILE A 72 -9.88 -2.00 6.92
CA ILE A 72 -10.52 -2.19 5.60
C ILE A 72 -9.78 -3.29 4.83
N TRP A 73 -8.45 -3.30 4.89
CA TRP A 73 -7.63 -4.31 4.22
C TRP A 73 -7.84 -5.71 4.80
N THR A 74 -7.94 -5.83 6.12
CA THR A 74 -8.22 -7.12 6.78
C THR A 74 -9.57 -7.67 6.34
N GLU A 75 -10.62 -6.84 6.31
CA GLU A 75 -11.94 -7.23 5.79
C GLU A 75 -11.85 -7.72 4.33
N ARG A 76 -11.07 -7.02 3.49
CA ARG A 76 -10.86 -7.39 2.09
C ARG A 76 -10.10 -8.72 1.93
N VAL A 77 -9.05 -8.94 2.71
CA VAL A 77 -8.27 -10.18 2.71
C VAL A 77 -9.12 -11.36 3.20
N ILE A 78 -9.96 -11.17 4.22
CA ILE A 78 -10.90 -12.19 4.69
C ILE A 78 -11.88 -12.56 3.56
N GLN A 79 -12.47 -11.56 2.90
CA GLN A 79 -13.38 -11.79 1.79
C GLN A 79 -12.69 -12.58 0.67
N LYS A 80 -11.49 -12.16 0.25
CA LYS A 80 -10.70 -12.84 -0.78
C LYS A 80 -10.28 -14.25 -0.37
N GLY A 81 -9.88 -14.44 0.88
CA GLY A 81 -9.50 -15.75 1.41
C GLY A 81 -10.66 -16.74 1.38
N ARG A 82 -11.87 -16.28 1.69
CA ARG A 82 -13.11 -17.06 1.58
C ARG A 82 -13.50 -17.34 0.13
N GLU A 83 -13.49 -16.31 -0.73
CA GLU A 83 -13.77 -16.44 -2.18
C GLU A 83 -12.83 -17.46 -2.84
N ARG A 84 -11.53 -17.39 -2.51
CA ARG A 84 -10.48 -18.26 -3.03
C ARG A 84 -10.34 -19.59 -2.26
N LYS A 85 -11.14 -19.81 -1.22
CA LYS A 85 -11.16 -21.03 -0.40
C LYS A 85 -9.77 -21.44 0.11
N TRP A 86 -9.02 -20.49 0.69
CA TRP A 86 -7.67 -20.75 1.20
C TRP A 86 -7.64 -21.80 2.30
N VAL A 87 -8.67 -21.82 3.15
CA VAL A 87 -8.85 -22.80 4.22
C VAL A 87 -10.25 -23.40 4.09
N LYS A 88 -10.38 -24.70 4.37
CA LYS A 88 -11.68 -25.36 4.44
C LYS A 88 -12.25 -25.15 5.84
N GLU A 89 -13.27 -24.30 5.95
CA GLU A 89 -13.97 -24.03 7.21
C GLU A 89 -15.05 -25.11 7.43
N GLY A 90 -14.64 -26.28 7.96
CA GLY A 90 -15.54 -27.41 8.22
C GLY A 90 -16.10 -27.43 9.65
N SER A 91 -15.39 -26.83 10.60
CA SER A 91 -15.76 -26.71 12.01
C SER A 91 -15.55 -25.29 12.54
N ALA A 92 -16.08 -25.00 13.73
CA ALA A 92 -15.86 -23.71 14.40
C ALA A 92 -14.37 -23.46 14.72
N TRP A 93 -13.60 -24.52 14.99
CA TRP A 93 -12.16 -24.43 15.20
C TRP A 93 -11.43 -24.07 13.90
N ASP A 94 -11.82 -24.66 12.77
CA ASP A 94 -11.25 -24.34 11.46
C ASP A 94 -11.52 -22.89 11.07
N ALA A 95 -12.73 -22.39 11.36
CA ALA A 95 -13.09 -20.99 11.12
C ALA A 95 -12.21 -20.03 11.94
N GLN A 96 -11.92 -20.36 13.21
CA GLN A 96 -11.03 -19.56 14.05
C GLN A 96 -9.58 -19.58 13.54
N ALA A 97 -9.08 -20.75 13.14
CA ALA A 97 -7.75 -20.90 12.56
C ALA A 97 -7.61 -20.14 11.23
N ALA A 98 -8.64 -20.20 10.38
CA ALA A 98 -8.73 -19.45 9.13
C ALA A 98 -8.72 -17.94 9.38
N GLN A 99 -9.51 -17.47 10.34
CA GLN A 99 -9.55 -16.06 10.71
C GLN A 99 -8.19 -15.54 11.19
N ALA A 100 -7.48 -16.32 11.99
CA ALA A 100 -6.13 -15.98 12.45
C ALA A 100 -5.14 -15.91 11.28
N LEU A 101 -5.24 -16.82 10.30
CA LEU A 101 -4.43 -16.78 9.09
C LEU A 101 -4.72 -15.53 8.26
N TYR A 102 -6.00 -15.21 7.99
CA TYR A 102 -6.37 -14.05 7.18
C TYR A 102 -5.84 -12.75 7.79
N ARG A 103 -5.92 -12.60 9.11
CA ARG A 103 -5.37 -11.43 9.82
C ARG A 103 -3.84 -11.34 9.66
N ARG A 104 -3.10 -12.44 9.86
CA ARG A 104 -1.64 -12.43 9.67
C ARG A 104 -1.24 -12.11 8.23
N VAL A 105 -1.95 -12.65 7.24
CA VAL A 105 -1.72 -12.34 5.82
C VAL A 105 -1.99 -10.86 5.54
N ALA A 106 -3.07 -10.29 6.08
CA ALA A 106 -3.38 -8.87 5.92
C ALA A 106 -2.30 -7.97 6.52
N GLU A 107 -1.89 -8.24 7.76
CA GLU A 107 -0.85 -7.48 8.46
C GLU A 107 0.50 -7.56 7.73
N ARG A 108 0.95 -8.77 7.36
CA ARG A 108 2.24 -8.95 6.67
C ARG A 108 2.24 -8.40 5.26
N SER A 109 1.17 -8.57 4.50
CA SER A 109 1.06 -8.01 3.15
C SER A 109 1.11 -6.49 3.18
N LEU A 110 0.38 -5.86 4.11
CA LEU A 110 0.41 -4.41 4.26
C LEU A 110 1.79 -3.91 4.72
N ALA A 111 2.39 -4.54 5.74
CA ALA A 111 3.71 -4.17 6.23
C ALA A 111 4.79 -4.29 5.15
N TYR A 112 4.79 -5.41 4.42
CA TYR A 112 5.73 -5.64 3.32
C TYR A 112 5.49 -4.70 2.14
N TRP A 113 4.23 -4.37 1.83
CA TRP A 113 3.92 -3.39 0.80
C TRP A 113 4.42 -1.98 1.15
N LEU A 114 4.34 -1.59 2.42
CA LEU A 114 4.82 -0.30 2.91
C LEU A 114 6.35 -0.23 2.93
N ASP A 115 7.01 -1.19 3.56
CA ASP A 115 8.43 -1.11 3.92
C ASP A 115 9.25 -2.37 3.59
N GLY A 116 8.74 -3.26 2.74
CA GLY A 116 9.43 -4.47 2.27
C GLY A 116 10.59 -4.21 1.31
N LYS A 117 11.37 -3.15 1.54
CA LYS A 117 12.56 -2.83 0.77
C LYS A 117 13.69 -3.80 1.12
N CYS A 118 14.52 -4.12 0.14
CA CYS A 118 15.71 -4.93 0.39
C CYS A 118 16.67 -4.15 1.30
N PRO A 119 17.13 -4.72 2.42
CA PRO A 119 18.06 -4.03 3.33
C PRO A 119 19.42 -3.76 2.67
N GLY A 120 19.85 -4.60 1.71
CA GLY A 120 21.14 -4.46 1.05
C GLY A 120 21.22 -3.36 -0.03
N CYS A 121 20.08 -2.90 -0.55
CA CYS A 121 20.04 -1.83 -1.57
C CYS A 121 18.98 -0.75 -1.29
N SER A 122 18.36 -0.78 -0.12
CA SER A 122 17.34 0.16 0.32
C SER A 122 16.20 0.37 -0.69
N GLY A 123 15.85 -0.66 -1.47
CA GLY A 123 14.78 -0.57 -2.48
C GLY A 123 15.23 -0.34 -3.93
N SER A 124 16.49 0.00 -4.19
CA SER A 124 16.94 0.40 -5.54
C SER A 124 17.11 -0.77 -6.53
N GLY A 125 17.18 -2.01 -6.03
CA GLY A 125 17.54 -3.19 -6.81
C GLY A 125 19.01 -3.26 -7.21
N ASN A 126 19.81 -2.21 -6.99
CA ASN A 126 21.20 -2.13 -7.43
C ASN A 126 22.13 -1.68 -6.30
N THR A 127 23.38 -2.15 -6.33
CA THR A 127 24.44 -1.62 -5.45
C THR A 127 24.87 -0.23 -5.91
N LEU A 128 25.66 0.47 -5.08
CA LEU A 128 26.21 1.80 -5.42
C LEU A 128 26.98 1.80 -6.74
N ASP A 129 27.66 0.70 -7.06
CA ASP A 129 28.39 0.48 -8.31
C ASP A 129 27.49 0.07 -9.49
N ARG A 130 26.17 0.26 -9.38
CA ARG A 130 25.16 -0.08 -10.40
C ARG A 130 25.13 -1.56 -10.81
N ARG A 131 25.60 -2.46 -9.93
CA ARG A 131 25.46 -3.91 -10.13
C ARG A 131 24.15 -4.39 -9.53
N ILE A 132 23.62 -5.49 -10.06
CA ILE A 132 22.42 -6.13 -9.52
C ILE A 132 22.65 -6.49 -8.05
N CYS A 133 21.75 -6.03 -7.17
CA CYS A 133 21.81 -6.36 -5.76
C CYS A 133 21.58 -7.86 -5.57
N VAL A 134 22.60 -8.58 -5.13
CA VAL A 134 22.55 -10.05 -4.95
C VAL A 134 21.47 -10.48 -3.95
N PRO A 135 21.32 -9.87 -2.76
CA PRO A 135 20.28 -10.23 -1.80
C PRO A 135 18.85 -10.24 -2.35
N CYS A 136 18.48 -9.25 -3.18
CA CYS A 136 17.14 -9.16 -3.77
C CYS A 136 17.09 -9.57 -5.24
N LYS A 137 18.20 -10.02 -5.81
CA LYS A 137 18.35 -10.37 -7.24
C LYS A 137 17.82 -9.28 -8.19
N GLY A 138 18.03 -8.01 -7.84
CA GLY A 138 17.60 -6.88 -8.66
C GLY A 138 16.17 -6.40 -8.41
N THR A 139 15.37 -7.08 -7.61
CA THR A 139 13.95 -6.71 -7.39
C THR A 139 13.80 -5.47 -6.51
N GLY A 140 14.81 -5.13 -5.71
CA GLY A 140 14.74 -4.08 -4.69
C GLY A 140 13.86 -4.46 -3.50
N ARG A 141 13.25 -5.65 -3.49
CA ARG A 141 12.35 -6.10 -2.42
C ARG A 141 13.06 -7.04 -1.45
N GLY A 142 12.71 -6.92 -0.17
CA GLY A 142 13.20 -7.81 0.89
C GLY A 142 12.54 -9.20 0.81
N GLU A 143 12.87 -10.10 1.72
CA GLU A 143 12.18 -11.38 1.82
C GLU A 143 10.92 -11.26 2.69
N VAL A 144 9.83 -11.90 2.26
CA VAL A 144 8.60 -12.01 3.07
C VAL A 144 8.78 -13.16 4.07
N GLY A 145 8.67 -12.86 5.36
CA GLY A 145 8.67 -13.87 6.42
C GLY A 145 7.38 -14.70 6.49
N GLY A 146 7.49 -15.95 6.97
CA GLY A 146 6.38 -16.89 7.13
C GLY A 146 6.62 -18.25 6.46
N GLY A 147 5.74 -19.21 6.72
CA GLY A 147 5.74 -20.50 6.02
C GLY A 147 5.34 -20.34 4.54
N GLY A 148 5.74 -21.28 3.68
CA GLY A 148 5.58 -21.18 2.21
C GLY A 148 4.16 -20.81 1.77
N PHE A 149 3.14 -21.48 2.31
CA PHE A 149 1.74 -21.18 2.01
C PHE A 149 1.33 -19.75 2.40
N GLU A 150 1.66 -19.32 3.62
CA GLU A 150 1.34 -17.97 4.08
C GLU A 150 2.08 -16.90 3.27
N ARG A 151 3.34 -17.15 2.94
CA ARG A 151 4.18 -16.28 2.10
C ARG A 151 3.56 -16.07 0.72
N GLU A 152 3.09 -17.14 0.08
CA GLU A 152 2.42 -17.05 -1.22
C GLU A 152 1.16 -16.17 -1.14
N ARG A 153 0.34 -16.34 -0.10
CA ARG A 153 -0.86 -15.50 0.10
C ARG A 153 -0.50 -14.06 0.39
N VAL A 154 0.57 -13.81 1.14
CA VAL A 154 1.07 -12.47 1.38
C VAL A 154 1.49 -11.80 0.07
N LEU A 155 2.26 -12.47 -0.79
CA LEU A 155 2.72 -11.90 -2.07
C LEU A 155 1.56 -11.65 -3.06
N ASP A 156 0.60 -12.57 -3.11
CA ASP A 156 -0.64 -12.43 -3.88
C ASP A 156 -1.41 -11.18 -3.42
N MET A 157 -1.56 -10.99 -2.11
CA MET A 157 -2.21 -9.82 -1.51
C MET A 157 -1.42 -8.52 -1.68
N VAL A 158 -0.09 -8.55 -1.69
CA VAL A 158 0.75 -7.40 -2.05
C VAL A 158 0.49 -6.97 -3.49
N SER A 159 0.35 -7.93 -4.41
CA SER A 159 0.04 -7.65 -5.82
C SER A 159 -1.34 -7.00 -5.98
N GLU A 160 -2.33 -7.45 -5.20
CA GLU A 160 -3.65 -6.80 -5.15
C GLU A 160 -3.57 -5.35 -4.62
N LEU A 161 -2.79 -5.07 -3.57
CA LEU A 161 -2.55 -3.71 -3.07
C LEU A 161 -1.93 -2.81 -4.14
N GLU A 162 -0.91 -3.32 -4.86
CA GLU A 162 -0.27 -2.59 -5.95
C GLU A 162 -1.26 -2.31 -7.09
N GLY A 163 -2.08 -3.29 -7.47
CA GLY A 163 -3.12 -3.12 -8.48
C GLY A 163 -4.17 -2.07 -8.09
N LEU A 164 -4.62 -2.08 -6.83
CA LEU A 164 -5.57 -1.09 -6.31
C LEU A 164 -4.98 0.33 -6.33
N LEU A 165 -3.73 0.49 -5.87
CA LEU A 165 -3.05 1.78 -5.89
C LEU A 165 -2.83 2.28 -7.32
N GLN A 166 -2.36 1.43 -8.24
CA GLN A 166 -2.15 1.80 -9.64
C GLN A 166 -3.47 2.21 -10.32
N SER A 167 -4.54 1.44 -10.07
CA SER A 167 -5.87 1.76 -10.58
C SER A 167 -6.36 3.11 -10.07
N HIS A 168 -6.23 3.39 -8.77
CA HIS A 168 -6.59 4.68 -8.18
C HIS A 168 -5.75 5.83 -8.76
N ASN A 169 -4.42 5.68 -8.78
CA ASN A 169 -3.50 6.67 -9.33
C ASN A 169 -3.81 6.98 -10.81
N SER A 170 -4.18 5.98 -11.61
CA SER A 170 -4.53 6.18 -13.02
C SER A 170 -5.82 7.00 -13.21
N ARG A 171 -6.85 6.75 -12.38
CA ARG A 171 -8.08 7.55 -12.36
C ARG A 171 -7.79 8.98 -11.91
N ALA A 172 -7.04 9.15 -10.83
CA ALA A 172 -6.69 10.47 -10.32
C ALA A 172 -5.82 11.24 -11.33
N ALA A 173 -4.90 10.58 -12.02
CA ALA A 173 -4.11 11.18 -13.10
C ALA A 173 -4.97 11.62 -14.28
N ALA A 174 -6.03 10.88 -14.61
CA ALA A 174 -6.95 11.23 -15.69
C ALA A 174 -7.75 12.49 -15.37
N SER A 175 -8.11 12.71 -14.11
CA SER A 175 -8.80 13.93 -13.66
C SER A 175 -7.91 15.19 -13.63
N LEU A 176 -6.60 15.04 -13.81
CA LEU A 176 -5.61 16.14 -13.84
C LEU A 176 -5.15 16.49 -15.27
N ARG A 177 -5.86 15.99 -16.29
CA ARG A 177 -5.63 16.28 -17.71
C ARG A 177 -6.72 17.19 -18.22
#